data_AF-A0A2V3IS46-F1
#
_entry.id   AF-A0A2V3IS46-F1
#
_cell.length_a   1.000
_cell.length_b   1.000
_cell.length_c   1.000
_cell.angle_alpha   90.00
_cell.angle_beta   90.00
_cell.angle_gamma   90.00
#
_symmetry.space_group_name_H-M   'P 1'
#
loop_
_entity.id
_entity.type
_entity.pdbx_description
1 polymer ?
#
loop_
_entity_poly.entity_id
_entity_poly.type
_entity_poly.pdbx_seq_one_letter_code
_entity_poly.pdbx_strand_id
1 'polypeptide(L)'
;MANKRITAPKQRADRQNYAKALSNLRSSSISIRKCALAHNLSYSSLQRLTQRQNHNTPTRGRGRKTIFTSEEEQLIKASVLSFSHCGTPLSRNCLKDLVQHYVRSLPQQRKTKLPFRNDRPGDGFVRNFIRRHPDLSLKRRSQLEKPRQLAMSPTNLAKHFARLKQVFKEYKITKPEQVFNIDESGFFNEDCIPIPRRSSI
;
A
#
# COMPACT_ATOMS: atom_id res chain seq x y z
N MET A 1 0.58 -45.80 -5.26
CA MET A 1 1.04 -44.52 -4.66
C MET A 1 0.59 -43.38 -5.55
N ALA A 2 -0.23 -42.45 -5.06
CA ALA A 2 -0.84 -41.41 -5.90
C ALA A 2 0.17 -40.30 -6.26
N ASN A 3 0.45 -40.14 -7.55
CA ASN A 3 1.27 -39.04 -8.08
C ASN A 3 0.54 -37.70 -7.88
N LYS A 4 0.87 -37.01 -6.78
CA LYS A 4 0.38 -35.63 -6.53
C LYS A 4 0.90 -34.71 -7.64
N ARG A 5 -0.01 -34.15 -8.42
CA ARG A 5 0.30 -33.06 -9.38
C ARG A 5 0.94 -31.91 -8.62
N ILE A 6 2.21 -31.62 -8.91
CA ILE A 6 2.95 -30.50 -8.33
C ILE A 6 2.32 -29.20 -8.85
N THR A 7 1.46 -28.60 -8.03
CA THR A 7 0.86 -27.29 -8.27
C THR A 7 1.83 -26.18 -7.84
N ALA A 8 1.59 -24.96 -8.31
CA ALA A 8 2.44 -23.78 -8.08
C ALA A 8 2.89 -23.64 -6.61
N PRO A 9 4.13 -23.17 -6.34
CA PRO A 9 4.73 -23.20 -5.01
C PRO A 9 3.79 -22.55 -3.99
N LYS A 10 3.37 -23.34 -3.01
CA LYS A 10 2.29 -22.99 -2.09
C LYS A 10 2.82 -22.25 -0.85
N GLN A 11 4.15 -22.16 -0.66
CA GLN A 11 4.75 -21.63 0.57
C GLN A 11 6.03 -20.79 0.34
N ARG A 12 6.31 -19.90 1.30
CA ARG A 12 7.54 -19.07 1.38
C ARG A 12 8.82 -19.93 1.42
N ALA A 13 8.73 -21.13 2.02
CA ALA A 13 9.82 -22.11 2.11
C ALA A 13 10.27 -22.62 0.72
N ASP A 14 9.32 -22.87 -0.19
CA ASP A 14 9.64 -23.29 -1.57
C ASP A 14 10.50 -22.25 -2.27
N ARG A 15 10.18 -20.95 -2.10
CA ARG A 15 10.91 -19.85 -2.73
C ARG A 15 12.37 -19.76 -2.26
N GLN A 16 12.63 -20.04 -0.98
CA GLN A 16 13.98 -20.07 -0.43
C GLN A 16 14.77 -21.28 -0.96
N ASN A 17 14.13 -22.44 -1.07
CA ASN A 17 14.74 -23.65 -1.61
C ASN A 17 15.10 -23.48 -3.09
N TYR A 18 14.23 -22.85 -3.90
CA TYR A 18 14.54 -22.49 -5.28
C TYR A 18 15.72 -21.51 -5.39
N ALA A 19 15.82 -20.53 -4.48
CA ALA A 19 16.94 -19.58 -4.48
C ALA A 19 18.28 -20.27 -4.17
N LYS A 20 18.30 -21.16 -3.17
CA LYS A 20 19.48 -21.96 -2.81
C LYS A 20 19.89 -22.94 -3.92
N ALA A 21 18.92 -23.56 -4.59
CA ALA A 21 19.20 -24.44 -5.71
C ALA A 21 19.84 -23.68 -6.90
N LEU A 22 19.37 -22.45 -7.17
CA LEU A 22 19.94 -21.60 -8.21
C LEU A 22 21.34 -21.09 -7.86
N SER A 23 21.61 -20.73 -6.60
CA SER A 23 22.96 -20.36 -6.19
C SER A 23 23.93 -21.53 -6.32
N ASN A 24 23.50 -22.74 -5.94
CA ASN A 24 24.33 -23.95 -6.07
C ASN A 24 24.61 -24.31 -7.52
N LEU A 25 23.63 -24.14 -8.43
CA LEU A 25 23.86 -24.36 -9.87
C LEU A 25 24.85 -23.35 -10.48
N ARG A 26 24.98 -22.16 -9.89
CA ARG A 26 25.94 -21.14 -10.31
C ARG A 26 27.33 -21.38 -9.72
N SER A 27 27.41 -21.81 -8.46
CA SER A 27 28.67 -22.01 -7.75
C SER A 27 29.30 -23.38 -7.99
N SER A 28 28.52 -24.40 -8.36
CA SER A 28 28.98 -25.76 -8.55
C SER A 28 28.51 -26.34 -9.89
N SER A 29 29.35 -27.11 -10.57
CA SER A 29 29.06 -27.81 -11.84
C SER A 29 28.18 -29.05 -11.65
N ILE A 30 27.16 -28.95 -10.79
CA ILE A 30 26.21 -30.03 -10.52
C ILE A 30 25.10 -30.01 -11.58
N SER A 31 24.70 -31.18 -12.09
CA SER A 31 23.59 -31.27 -13.04
C SER A 31 22.27 -30.79 -12.43
N ILE A 32 21.41 -30.18 -13.25
CA ILE A 32 20.09 -29.67 -12.82
C ILE A 32 19.27 -30.75 -12.09
N ARG A 33 19.38 -32.01 -12.54
CA ARG A 33 18.69 -33.16 -11.96
C ARG A 33 19.20 -33.49 -10.56
N LYS A 34 20.53 -33.50 -10.36
CA LYS A 34 21.16 -33.76 -9.06
C LYS A 34 20.87 -32.62 -8.07
N CYS A 35 20.89 -31.37 -8.54
CA CYS A 35 20.54 -30.22 -7.71
C CYS A 35 19.05 -30.22 -7.30
N ALA A 36 18.14 -30.54 -8.23
CA ALA A 36 16.71 -30.65 -7.93
C ALA A 36 16.44 -31.73 -6.86
N LEU A 37 17.11 -32.88 -6.96
CA LEU A 37 17.00 -33.95 -5.95
C LEU A 37 17.50 -33.49 -4.57
N ALA A 38 18.68 -32.87 -4.52
CA ALA A 38 19.30 -32.41 -3.26
C ALA A 38 18.43 -31.39 -2.49
N HIS A 39 17.68 -30.56 -3.22
CA HIS A 39 16.80 -29.53 -2.64
C HIS A 39 15.32 -29.95 -2.57
N ASN A 40 14.99 -31.21 -2.85
CA ASN A 40 13.62 -31.73 -2.91
C ASN A 40 12.69 -30.91 -3.83
N LEU A 41 13.19 -30.51 -5.00
CA LEU A 41 12.48 -29.72 -6.00
C LEU A 41 12.11 -30.55 -7.23
N SER A 42 11.09 -30.09 -7.95
CA SER A 42 10.76 -30.66 -9.25
C SER A 42 11.79 -30.27 -10.32
N TYR A 43 12.38 -31.26 -10.99
CA TYR A 43 13.32 -31.07 -12.10
C TYR A 43 12.77 -30.10 -13.17
N SER A 44 11.54 -30.32 -13.65
CA SER A 44 10.92 -29.50 -14.69
C SER A 44 10.70 -28.05 -14.27
N SER A 45 10.52 -27.80 -12.97
CA SER A 45 10.39 -26.44 -12.44
C SER A 45 11.73 -25.73 -12.30
N LEU A 46 12.77 -26.43 -11.84
CA LEU A 46 14.13 -25.87 -11.76
C LEU A 46 14.69 -25.58 -13.16
N GLN A 47 14.56 -26.53 -14.10
CA GLN A 47 14.98 -26.38 -15.49
C GLN A 47 14.31 -25.16 -16.17
N ARG A 48 12.99 -25.03 -16.03
CA ARG A 48 12.23 -23.88 -16.56
C ARG A 48 12.70 -22.54 -15.97
N LEU A 49 13.07 -22.52 -14.69
CA LEU A 49 13.60 -21.32 -14.05
C LEU A 49 14.99 -20.96 -14.58
N THR A 50 15.88 -21.94 -14.74
CA THR A 50 17.22 -21.74 -15.30
C THR A 50 17.14 -21.22 -16.74
N GLN A 51 16.33 -21.83 -17.59
CA GLN A 51 16.11 -21.37 -18.97
C GLN A 51 15.59 -19.92 -19.02
N ARG A 52 14.64 -19.58 -18.13
CA ARG A 52 14.11 -18.20 -18.05
C ARG A 52 15.17 -17.17 -17.68
N GLN A 53 16.10 -17.52 -16.79
CA GLN A 53 17.22 -16.65 -16.43
C GLN A 53 18.20 -16.49 -17.60
N ASN A 54 18.50 -17.57 -18.32
CA ASN A 54 19.39 -17.52 -19.49
C ASN A 54 18.82 -16.64 -20.61
N HIS A 55 17.49 -16.68 -20.81
CA HIS A 55 16.82 -15.83 -21.79
C HIS A 55 16.48 -14.42 -21.27
N ASN A 56 16.94 -14.05 -20.06
CA ASN A 56 16.63 -12.81 -19.38
C ASN A 56 15.13 -12.43 -19.40
N THR A 57 14.25 -13.44 -19.43
CA THR A 57 12.81 -13.22 -19.57
C THR A 57 12.25 -12.77 -18.22
N PRO A 58 11.71 -11.55 -18.10
CA PRO A 58 11.17 -11.09 -16.83
C PRO A 58 10.02 -11.99 -16.41
N THR A 59 9.93 -12.28 -15.12
CA THR A 59 8.81 -13.01 -14.52
C THR A 59 7.54 -12.17 -14.68
N ARG A 60 6.84 -12.31 -15.80
CA ARG A 60 5.48 -11.78 -15.95
C ARG A 60 4.62 -12.49 -14.91
N GLY A 61 4.07 -11.72 -13.97
CA GLY A 61 3.11 -12.24 -13.00
C GLY A 61 1.97 -12.95 -13.73
N ARG A 62 1.50 -14.08 -13.20
CA ARG A 62 0.40 -14.89 -13.78
C ARG A 62 -0.98 -14.21 -13.66
N GLY A 63 -1.04 -12.89 -13.69
CA GLY A 63 -2.25 -12.10 -13.48
C GLY A 63 -2.75 -11.45 -14.76
N ARG A 64 -4.03 -11.04 -14.74
CA ARG A 64 -4.61 -10.15 -15.75
C ARG A 64 -3.78 -8.87 -15.83
N LYS A 65 -3.51 -8.40 -17.05
CA LYS A 65 -2.82 -7.13 -17.28
C LYS A 65 -3.59 -5.98 -16.60
N THR A 66 -2.85 -4.97 -16.16
CA THR A 66 -3.41 -3.76 -15.58
C THR A 66 -4.27 -3.04 -16.62
N ILE A 67 -5.31 -2.34 -16.16
CA ILE A 67 -6.23 -1.61 -17.06
C ILE A 67 -5.52 -0.40 -17.71
N PHE A 68 -4.63 0.24 -16.95
CA PHE A 68 -3.80 1.34 -17.39
C PHE A 68 -2.37 0.87 -17.67
N THR A 69 -1.65 1.63 -18.51
CA THR A 69 -0.21 1.46 -18.69
C THR A 69 0.54 1.94 -17.44
N SER A 70 1.81 1.55 -17.33
CA SER A 70 2.64 1.96 -16.18
C SER A 70 2.80 3.48 -16.08
N GLU A 71 2.84 4.18 -17.21
CA GLU A 71 2.99 5.63 -17.28
C GLU A 71 1.73 6.36 -16.81
N GLU A 72 0.57 5.93 -17.32
CA GLU A 72 -0.73 6.47 -16.92
C GLU A 72 -0.98 6.26 -15.42
N GLU A 73 -0.57 5.10 -14.92
CA GLU A 73 -0.72 4.76 -13.51
C GLU A 73 0.21 5.59 -12.61
N GLN A 74 1.43 5.86 -13.07
CA GLN A 74 2.37 6.74 -12.39
C GLN A 74 1.89 8.19 -12.36
N LEU A 75 1.24 8.66 -13.44
CA LEU A 75 0.62 9.98 -13.49
C LEU A 75 -0.50 10.12 -12.45
N ILE A 76 -1.42 9.15 -12.40
CA ILE A 76 -2.53 9.14 -11.42
C ILE A 76 -1.95 9.15 -9.99
N LYS A 77 -0.92 8.34 -9.75
CA LYS A 77 -0.22 8.27 -8.48
C LYS A 77 0.40 9.62 -8.10
N ALA A 78 1.11 10.27 -9.01
CA ALA A 78 1.74 11.57 -8.77
C ALA A 78 0.68 12.61 -8.37
N SER A 79 -0.46 12.66 -9.08
CA SER A 79 -1.56 13.55 -8.73
C SER A 79 -2.09 13.28 -7.32
N VAL A 80 -2.29 12.01 -6.94
CA VAL A 80 -2.74 11.63 -5.59
C VAL A 80 -1.75 12.11 -4.52
N LEU A 81 -0.45 11.96 -4.75
CA LEU A 81 0.59 12.43 -3.83
C LEU A 81 0.59 13.95 -3.71
N SER A 82 0.44 14.68 -4.82
CA SER A 82 0.36 16.15 -4.80
C SER A 82 -0.77 16.64 -3.89
N PHE A 83 -1.97 16.05 -3.97
CA PHE A 83 -3.08 16.38 -3.07
C PHE A 83 -2.75 16.09 -1.60
N SER A 84 -2.05 14.99 -1.33
CA SER A 84 -1.61 14.65 0.02
C SER A 84 -0.59 15.67 0.55
N HIS A 85 0.37 16.12 -0.26
CA HIS A 85 1.34 17.15 0.11
C HIS A 85 0.70 18.50 0.38
N CYS A 86 -0.36 18.84 -0.36
CA CYS A 86 -1.18 20.03 -0.11
C CYS A 86 -2.11 19.89 1.12
N GLY A 87 -1.95 18.85 1.95
CA GLY A 87 -2.71 18.66 3.18
C GLY A 87 -4.16 18.22 2.98
N THR A 88 -4.55 17.82 1.76
CA THR A 88 -5.90 17.39 1.41
C THR A 88 -5.90 15.98 0.81
N PRO A 89 -5.69 14.94 1.64
CA PRO A 89 -5.66 13.56 1.15
C PRO A 89 -7.00 13.16 0.52
N LEU A 90 -6.91 12.57 -0.67
CA LEU A 90 -8.08 12.18 -1.45
C LEU A 90 -8.85 11.05 -0.78
N SER A 91 -10.19 11.17 -0.81
CA SER A 91 -11.06 10.06 -0.44
C SER A 91 -11.09 8.99 -1.54
N ARG A 92 -11.58 7.79 -1.22
CA ARG A 92 -11.79 6.73 -2.22
C ARG A 92 -12.69 7.18 -3.37
N ASN A 93 -13.70 8.01 -3.08
CA ASN A 93 -14.60 8.54 -4.10
C ASN A 93 -13.92 9.60 -4.96
N CYS A 94 -13.17 10.52 -4.33
CA CYS A 94 -12.39 11.52 -5.07
C CYS A 94 -11.36 10.88 -6.00
N LEU A 95 -10.75 9.75 -5.59
CA LEU A 95 -9.87 8.98 -6.48
C LEU A 95 -10.64 8.41 -7.68
N LYS A 96 -11.85 7.90 -7.47
CA LYS A 96 -12.71 7.43 -8.58
C LYS A 96 -13.08 8.59 -9.51
N ASP A 97 -13.38 9.77 -8.95
CA ASP A 97 -13.70 10.98 -9.71
C ASP A 97 -12.49 11.42 -10.55
N LEU A 98 -11.30 11.51 -9.93
CA LEU A 98 -10.04 11.87 -10.60
C LEU A 98 -9.74 10.94 -11.78
N VAL A 99 -9.88 9.62 -11.57
CA VAL A 99 -9.68 8.64 -12.63
C VAL A 99 -10.78 8.73 -13.69
N GLN A 100 -12.03 8.99 -13.31
CA GLN A 100 -13.10 9.20 -14.28
C GLN A 100 -12.85 10.43 -15.16
N HIS A 101 -12.38 11.54 -14.58
CA HIS A 101 -11.98 12.72 -15.33
C HIS A 101 -10.83 12.40 -16.29
N TYR A 102 -9.81 11.68 -15.83
CA TYR A 102 -8.71 11.22 -16.67
C TYR A 102 -9.17 10.29 -17.80
N VAL A 103 -10.12 9.38 -17.53
CA VAL A 103 -10.68 8.49 -18.57
C VAL A 103 -11.44 9.29 -19.64
N ARG A 104 -12.17 10.33 -19.22
CA ARG A 104 -12.93 11.19 -20.13
C ARG A 104 -12.05 12.10 -20.99
N SER A 105 -10.85 12.47 -20.53
CA SER A 105 -9.91 13.28 -21.30
C SER A 105 -9.15 12.52 -22.38
N LEU A 106 -9.37 11.20 -22.50
CA LEU A 106 -8.61 10.37 -23.42
C LEU A 106 -9.32 10.15 -24.75
N PRO A 107 -8.57 9.85 -25.83
CA PRO A 107 -9.14 9.56 -27.13
C PRO A 107 -10.14 8.41 -27.08
N GLN A 108 -11.20 8.50 -27.88
CA GLN A 108 -12.30 7.53 -27.90
C GLN A 108 -11.82 6.08 -28.13
N GLN A 109 -10.78 5.89 -28.95
CA GLN A 109 -10.16 4.60 -29.22
C GLN A 109 -9.54 3.92 -27.98
N ARG A 110 -9.04 4.72 -27.03
CA ARG A 110 -8.50 4.23 -25.76
C ARG A 110 -9.65 3.99 -24.77
N LYS A 111 -10.64 4.88 -24.78
CA LYS A 111 -11.81 4.82 -23.89
C LYS A 111 -12.62 3.53 -24.07
N THR A 112 -12.89 3.13 -25.32
CA THR A 112 -13.65 1.90 -25.64
C THR A 112 -12.94 0.61 -25.20
N LYS A 113 -11.61 0.64 -25.03
CA LYS A 113 -10.82 -0.51 -24.56
C LYS A 113 -10.89 -0.72 -23.05
N LEU A 114 -11.40 0.26 -22.30
CA LEU A 114 -11.46 0.18 -20.84
C LEU A 114 -12.72 -0.54 -20.36
N PRO A 115 -12.62 -1.41 -19.35
CA PRO A 115 -13.77 -2.14 -18.82
C PRO A 115 -14.57 -1.32 -17.78
N PHE A 116 -14.68 0.00 -17.94
CA PHE A 116 -15.38 0.86 -16.98
C PHE A 116 -16.82 1.15 -17.43
N ARG A 117 -17.80 0.94 -16.54
CA ARG A 117 -19.18 1.37 -16.76
C ARG A 117 -19.28 2.87 -16.50
N ASN A 118 -19.81 3.63 -17.46
CA ASN A 118 -19.96 5.09 -17.37
C ASN A 118 -18.63 5.84 -17.09
N ASP A 119 -17.51 5.32 -17.60
CA ASP A 119 -16.16 5.85 -17.41
C ASP A 119 -15.67 5.88 -15.95
N ARG A 120 -16.42 5.28 -15.03
CA ARG A 120 -16.12 5.34 -13.59
C ARG A 120 -15.49 4.04 -13.12
N PRO A 121 -14.32 4.08 -12.46
CA PRO A 121 -13.75 2.89 -11.84
C PRO A 121 -14.55 2.45 -10.62
N GLY A 122 -14.69 1.13 -10.45
CA GLY A 122 -15.30 0.53 -9.26
C GLY A 122 -14.35 0.39 -8.08
N ASP A 123 -14.85 -0.11 -6.94
CA ASP A 123 -14.04 -0.34 -5.74
C ASP A 123 -12.92 -1.36 -5.90
N GLY A 124 -13.12 -2.33 -6.80
CA GLY A 124 -12.08 -3.30 -7.15
C GLY A 124 -10.85 -2.65 -7.79
N PHE A 125 -11.04 -1.60 -8.60
CA PHE A 125 -9.94 -0.83 -9.16
C PHE A 125 -9.15 -0.13 -8.05
N VAL A 126 -9.84 0.59 -7.16
CA VAL A 126 -9.21 1.33 -6.05
C VAL A 126 -8.40 0.40 -5.15
N ARG A 127 -8.96 -0.75 -4.75
CA ARG A 127 -8.25 -1.75 -3.94
C ARG A 127 -6.99 -2.26 -4.63
N ASN A 128 -7.09 -2.60 -5.91
CA ASN A 128 -5.95 -3.11 -6.68
C ASN A 128 -4.90 -2.02 -6.98
N PHE A 129 -5.30 -0.77 -7.16
CA PHE A 129 -4.40 0.36 -7.34
C PHE A 129 -3.54 0.56 -6.09
N ILE A 130 -4.15 0.65 -4.91
CA ILE A 130 -3.41 0.81 -3.65
C ILE A 130 -2.51 -0.40 -3.38
N ARG A 131 -2.98 -1.62 -3.64
CA ARG A 131 -2.15 -2.83 -3.48
C ARG A 131 -0.89 -2.83 -4.35
N ARG A 132 -0.93 -2.18 -5.52
CA ARG A 132 0.20 -2.06 -6.43
C ARG A 132 1.17 -0.94 -6.06
N HIS A 133 0.69 0.07 -5.33
CA HIS A 133 1.45 1.24 -4.88
C HIS A 133 1.52 1.25 -3.35
N PRO A 134 2.45 0.50 -2.74
CA PRO A 134 2.54 0.36 -1.28
C PRO A 134 2.93 1.67 -0.56
N ASP A 135 3.39 2.67 -1.32
CA ASP A 135 3.64 4.02 -0.84
C ASP A 135 2.36 4.84 -0.62
N LEU A 136 1.22 4.39 -1.17
CA LEU A 136 -0.08 4.96 -0.88
C LEU A 136 -0.76 4.18 0.25
N SER A 137 -1.26 4.90 1.25
CA SER A 137 -2.01 4.31 2.37
C SER A 137 -3.39 4.94 2.52
N LEU A 138 -4.38 4.12 2.85
CA LEU A 138 -5.71 4.59 3.22
C LEU A 138 -5.79 4.76 4.74
N LYS A 139 -5.89 6.01 5.19
CA LYS A 139 -6.19 6.35 6.57
C LYS A 139 -7.68 6.64 6.74
N ARG A 140 -8.32 6.03 7.74
CA ARG A 140 -9.66 6.43 8.17
C ARG A 140 -9.54 7.82 8.80
N ARG A 141 -10.33 8.79 8.34
CA ARG A 141 -10.38 10.12 8.96
C ARG A 141 -10.94 9.96 10.38
N SER A 142 -10.26 10.54 11.37
CA SER A 142 -10.84 10.69 12.71
C SER A 142 -11.83 11.87 12.68
N GLN A 143 -12.90 11.78 13.47
CA GLN A 143 -13.90 12.86 13.60
C GLN A 143 -13.25 14.17 14.07
N LEU A 144 -12.14 14.09 14.81
CA LEU A 144 -11.40 15.23 15.34
C LEU A 144 -10.53 15.95 14.30
N GLU A 145 -10.23 15.33 13.16
CA GLU A 145 -9.31 15.92 12.17
C GLU A 145 -9.88 17.20 11.57
N LYS A 146 -11.18 17.23 11.25
CA LYS A 146 -11.86 18.39 10.67
C LYS A 146 -11.91 19.59 11.64
N PRO A 147 -12.39 19.46 12.89
CA PRO A 147 -12.38 20.57 13.84
C PRO A 147 -10.95 21.00 14.19
N ARG A 148 -9.99 20.08 14.29
CA ARG A 148 -8.57 20.45 14.47
C ARG A 148 -8.04 21.27 13.30
N GLN A 149 -8.33 20.86 12.06
CA GLN A 149 -7.91 21.60 10.87
C GLN A 149 -8.49 23.03 10.86
N LEU A 150 -9.75 23.21 11.25
CA LEU A 150 -10.39 24.53 11.36
C LEU A 150 -9.79 25.36 12.51
N ALA A 151 -9.47 24.72 13.64
CA ALA A 151 -8.83 25.38 14.77
C ALA A 151 -7.40 25.82 14.45
N MET A 152 -6.67 25.10 13.60
CA MET A 152 -5.30 25.41 13.16
C MET A 152 -5.22 26.46 12.02
N SER A 153 -6.15 27.41 11.98
CA SER A 153 -6.03 28.59 11.11
C SER A 153 -4.81 29.44 11.54
N PRO A 154 -4.08 30.08 10.61
CA PRO A 154 -2.91 30.92 10.94
C PRO A 154 -3.22 31.98 12.00
N THR A 155 -4.40 32.58 11.96
CA THR A 155 -4.85 33.59 12.92
C THR A 155 -5.07 33.00 14.31
N ASN A 156 -5.71 31.84 14.39
CA ASN A 156 -5.95 31.12 15.65
C ASN A 156 -4.64 30.62 16.26
N LEU A 157 -3.73 30.10 15.43
CA LEU A 157 -2.42 29.64 15.85
C LEU A 157 -1.57 30.78 16.41
N ALA A 158 -1.54 31.93 15.71
CA ALA A 158 -0.85 33.13 16.19
C ALA A 158 -1.42 33.63 17.52
N LYS A 159 -2.76 33.71 17.65
CA LYS A 159 -3.43 34.09 18.89
C LYS A 159 -3.12 33.12 20.04
N HIS A 160 -3.11 31.81 19.77
CA HIS A 160 -2.79 30.79 20.76
C HIS A 160 -1.37 30.95 21.29
N PHE A 161 -0.36 31.04 20.41
CA PHE A 161 1.04 31.20 20.83
C PHE A 161 1.32 32.56 21.47
N ALA A 162 0.63 33.62 21.06
CA ALA A 162 0.74 34.93 21.72
C ALA A 162 0.25 34.84 23.18
N ARG A 163 -0.91 34.23 23.42
CA ARG A 163 -1.45 34.00 24.76
C ARG A 163 -0.54 33.08 25.58
N LEU A 164 -0.02 32.00 24.97
CA LEU A 164 0.90 31.10 25.65
C LEU A 164 2.15 31.84 26.12
N LYS A 165 2.77 32.66 25.26
CA LYS A 165 3.92 33.50 25.61
C LYS A 165 3.59 34.49 26.73
N GLN A 166 2.39 35.09 26.71
CA GLN A 166 1.94 36.00 27.75
C GLN A 166 1.86 35.30 29.12
N VAL A 167 1.21 34.14 29.18
CA VAL A 167 1.10 33.34 30.42
C VAL A 167 2.48 32.95 30.95
N PHE A 168 3.38 32.49 30.09
CA PHE A 168 4.75 32.14 30.51
C PHE A 168 5.48 33.34 31.11
N LYS A 169 5.29 34.54 30.55
CA LYS A 169 5.89 35.77 31.07
C LYS A 169 5.26 36.21 32.39
N GLU A 170 3.95 36.16 32.49
CA GLU A 170 3.17 36.59 33.67
C GLU A 170 3.49 35.75 34.90
N TYR A 171 3.50 34.43 34.74
CA TYR A 171 3.76 33.47 35.82
C TYR A 171 5.25 33.10 35.97
N LYS A 172 6.14 33.74 35.20
CA LYS A 172 7.60 33.51 35.21
C LYS A 172 7.97 32.02 35.08
N ILE A 173 7.25 31.31 34.22
CA ILE A 173 7.49 29.90 33.94
C ILE A 173 8.75 29.82 33.09
N THR A 174 9.79 29.20 33.63
CA THR A 174 11.11 29.10 32.98
C THR A 174 11.49 27.67 32.65
N LYS A 175 10.92 26.70 33.37
CA LYS A 175 11.24 25.30 33.18
C LYS A 175 10.00 24.44 32.90
N PRO A 176 10.12 23.37 32.10
CA PRO A 176 8.99 22.50 31.76
C PRO A 176 8.35 21.81 32.96
N GLU A 177 9.09 21.55 34.04
CA GLU A 177 8.59 20.85 35.23
C GLU A 177 7.53 21.65 35.99
N GLN A 178 7.38 22.94 35.66
CA GLN A 178 6.37 23.82 36.23
C GLN A 178 5.03 23.75 35.50
N VAL A 179 4.95 23.03 34.36
CA VAL A 179 3.75 22.90 33.54
C VAL A 179 3.15 21.52 33.76
N PHE A 180 1.98 21.49 34.40
CA PHE A 180 1.24 20.26 34.67
C PHE A 180 0.07 20.13 33.70
N ASN A 181 -0.09 18.94 33.09
CA ASN A 181 -1.32 18.63 32.35
C ASN A 181 -2.40 18.22 33.35
N ILE A 182 -3.47 19.01 33.43
CA ILE A 182 -4.66 18.70 34.22
C ILE A 182 -5.82 18.60 33.22
N ASP A 183 -5.86 17.51 32.46
CA ASP A 183 -7.03 17.15 31.67
C ASP A 183 -7.80 16.00 32.34
N GLU A 184 -9.13 16.06 32.23
CA GLU A 184 -9.99 14.96 32.63
C GLU A 184 -10.00 13.92 31.52
N SER A 185 -9.43 12.75 31.81
CA SER A 185 -9.56 11.57 30.96
C SER A 185 -10.79 10.78 31.41
N GLY A 186 -11.84 10.77 30.59
CA GLY A 186 -13.03 9.97 30.86
C GLY A 186 -12.72 8.48 30.82
N PHE A 187 -12.97 7.77 31.92
CA PHE A 187 -12.90 6.31 31.96
C PHE A 187 -14.23 5.75 31.49
N PHE A 188 -14.22 5.07 30.34
CA PHE A 188 -15.35 4.25 29.90
C PHE A 188 -15.21 2.87 30.54
N ASN A 189 -16.12 2.51 31.44
CA ASN A 189 -16.19 1.15 31.99
C ASN A 189 -16.76 0.22 30.91
N GLU A 190 -15.88 -0.38 30.10
CA GLU A 190 -16.24 -1.35 29.06
C GLU A 190 -16.18 -2.79 29.62
N ASP A 191 -17.09 -3.12 30.53
CA ASP A 191 -17.58 -4.50 30.63
C ASP A 191 -18.78 -4.62 29.68
N CYS A 192 -18.61 -5.42 28.63
CA CYS A 192 -19.66 -5.90 27.70
C CYS A 192 -19.84 -5.20 26.33
N ILE A 193 -18.78 -5.00 25.54
CA ILE A 193 -18.90 -5.17 24.07
C ILE A 193 -17.70 -5.95 23.53
N PRO A 194 -17.88 -7.18 23.01
CA PRO A 194 -16.78 -7.92 22.41
C PRO A 194 -16.29 -7.18 21.17
N ILE A 195 -15.07 -6.66 21.23
CA ILE A 195 -14.38 -6.09 20.07
C ILE A 195 -14.27 -7.21 19.02
N PRO A 196 -14.90 -7.10 17.83
CA PRO A 196 -14.73 -8.11 16.81
C PRO A 196 -13.25 -8.13 16.39
N ARG A 197 -12.57 -9.25 16.67
CA ARG A 197 -11.19 -9.47 16.22
C ARG A 197 -11.14 -9.19 14.73
N ARG A 198 -10.15 -8.40 14.30
CA ARG A 198 -9.79 -8.19 12.89
C ARG A 198 -9.90 -9.50 12.12
N SER A 199 -10.91 -9.64 11.27
CA SER A 199 -10.88 -10.60 10.19
C SER A 199 -9.84 -10.12 9.19
N SER A 200 -8.69 -10.80 9.17
CA SER A 200 -7.68 -10.67 8.12
C SER A 200 -8.34 -10.95 6.76
N ILE A 201 -8.41 -9.93 5.90
CA ILE A 201 -8.72 -10.06 4.47
C ILE A 201 -7.49 -9.59 3.69
#